data_AF-A0A314ZI84-F1
#
_entry.id   AF-A0A314ZI84-F1
#
_cell.length_a   1.000
_cell.length_b   1.000
_cell.length_c   1.000
_cell.angle_alpha   90.00
_cell.angle_beta   90.00
_cell.angle_gamma   90.00
#
_symmetry.space_group_name_H-M   'P 1'
#
loop_
_entity.id
_entity.type
_entity.pdbx_description
1 polymer ?
#
loop_
_entity_poly.entity_id
_entity_poly.type
_entity_poly.pdbx_seq_one_letter_code
_entity_poly.pdbx_strand_id
1 'polypeptide(L)'
;MEKVQKDANANMRAVLVDWLVEVAEEYKLLPGTLHLSVSYIDKYLSINVVNKQKLQLLEVASMFIASKYEEITPPVGGVCIGNMKRLPRHGERGRE
;
A
#
# COMPACT_ATOMS: atom_id res chain seq x y z
N MET A 1 12.39 3.89 21.26
CA MET A 1 11.34 4.49 20.41
C MET A 1 10.01 3.94 20.87
N GLU A 2 9.20 4.76 21.54
CA GLU A 2 7.84 4.37 21.94
C GLU A 2 6.99 4.11 20.69
N LYS A 3 6.29 2.97 20.66
CA LYS A 3 5.40 2.64 19.55
C LYS A 3 4.15 3.52 19.65
N VAL A 4 4.00 4.46 18.72
CA VAL A 4 2.84 5.36 18.68
C VAL A 4 1.55 4.58 18.42
N GLN A 5 1.57 3.61 17.51
CA GLN A 5 0.45 2.69 17.29
C GLN A 5 0.53 1.50 18.27
N LYS A 6 -0.32 1.49 19.30
CA LYS A 6 -0.41 0.39 20.29
C LYS A 6 -0.76 -0.97 19.67
N ASP A 7 -1.46 -0.96 18.53
CA ASP A 7 -1.86 -2.15 17.78
C ASP A 7 -0.99 -2.43 16.53
N ALA A 8 0.10 -1.69 16.28
CA ALA A 8 1.11 -2.06 15.25
C ALA A 8 1.92 -3.26 15.74
N ASN A 9 1.23 -4.39 15.86
CA ASN A 9 1.83 -5.67 16.11
C ASN A 9 2.35 -6.23 14.77
N ALA A 10 3.32 -7.14 14.80
CA ALA A 10 3.90 -7.76 13.60
C ALA A 10 2.82 -8.32 12.64
N ASN A 11 1.69 -8.76 13.19
CA ASN A 11 0.54 -9.26 12.45
C ASN A 11 -0.14 -8.19 11.57
N MET A 12 -0.33 -6.95 12.03
CA MET A 12 -0.92 -5.89 11.18
C MET A 12 0.01 -5.53 10.03
N ARG A 13 1.33 -5.53 10.26
CA ARG A 13 2.32 -5.28 9.21
C ARG A 13 2.37 -6.42 8.20
N ALA A 14 2.29 -7.68 8.64
CA ALA A 14 2.23 -8.83 7.73
C ALA A 14 1.01 -8.74 6.81
N VAL A 15 -0.17 -8.52 7.41
CA VAL A 15 -1.46 -8.34 6.73
C VAL A 15 -1.39 -7.17 5.72
N LEU A 16 -0.83 -6.04 6.12
CA LEU A 16 -0.66 -4.86 5.26
C LEU A 16 0.28 -5.12 4.07
N VAL A 17 1.44 -5.72 4.34
CA VAL A 17 2.44 -5.99 3.29
C VAL A 17 1.94 -7.03 2.31
N ASP A 18 1.27 -8.08 2.78
CA ASP A 18 0.64 -9.11 1.96
C ASP A 18 -0.33 -8.50 0.93
N TRP A 19 -1.22 -7.62 1.39
CA TRP A 19 -2.12 -6.89 0.50
C TRP A 19 -1.38 -5.97 -0.49
N LEU A 20 -0.34 -5.26 -0.06
CA LEU A 20 0.44 -4.41 -0.96
C LEU A 20 1.17 -5.22 -2.04
N VAL A 21 1.63 -6.43 -1.73
CA VAL A 21 2.25 -7.34 -2.69
C VAL A 21 1.22 -7.78 -3.74
N GLU A 22 0.04 -8.22 -3.33
CA GLU A 22 -1.05 -8.58 -4.26
C GLU A 22 -1.37 -7.42 -5.23
N VAL A 23 -1.45 -6.20 -4.70
CA VAL A 23 -1.69 -5.00 -5.51
C VAL A 23 -0.52 -4.72 -6.45
N ALA A 24 0.71 -4.83 -5.97
CA ALA A 24 1.88 -4.63 -6.83
C ALA A 24 1.94 -5.65 -7.98
N GLU A 25 1.58 -6.91 -7.72
CA GLU A 25 1.54 -7.97 -8.75
C GLU A 25 0.40 -7.77 -9.76
N GLU A 26 -0.82 -7.48 -9.30
CA GLU A 26 -1.99 -7.22 -10.16
C GLU A 26 -1.72 -6.06 -11.14
N TYR A 27 -1.10 -4.99 -10.65
CA TYR A 27 -0.78 -3.80 -11.46
C TYR A 27 0.62 -3.84 -12.09
N LYS A 28 1.38 -4.93 -11.90
CA LYS A 28 2.76 -5.11 -12.39
C LYS A 28 3.67 -3.92 -12.06
N LEU A 29 3.55 -3.41 -10.83
CA LEU A 29 4.35 -2.29 -10.34
C LEU A 29 5.80 -2.73 -10.10
N LEU A 30 6.72 -1.78 -10.20
CA LEU A 30 8.12 -2.03 -9.88
C LEU A 30 8.30 -2.38 -8.39
N PRO A 31 9.28 -3.25 -8.05
CA PRO A 31 9.61 -3.53 -6.65
C PRO A 31 9.94 -2.27 -5.85
N GLY A 32 10.49 -1.23 -6.50
CA GLY A 32 10.74 0.09 -5.89
C GLY A 32 9.46 0.76 -5.39
N THR A 33 8.39 0.69 -6.18
CA THR A 33 7.05 1.21 -5.84
C THR A 33 6.51 0.57 -4.56
N LEU A 34 6.65 -0.76 -4.43
CA LEU A 34 6.24 -1.48 -3.22
C LEU A 34 7.05 -1.05 -1.99
N HIS A 35 8.38 -0.98 -2.10
CA HIS A 35 9.26 -0.59 -0.98
C HIS A 35 9.01 0.85 -0.51
N LEU A 36 8.80 1.78 -1.44
CA LEU A 36 8.44 3.16 -1.12
C LEU A 36 7.09 3.24 -0.42
N SER A 37 6.10 2.49 -0.90
CA SER A 37 4.77 2.45 -0.30
C SER A 37 4.81 1.99 1.15
N VAL A 38 5.49 0.87 1.43
CA VAL A 38 5.69 0.36 2.80
C VAL A 38 6.41 1.40 3.66
N SER A 39 7.44 2.04 3.11
CA SER A 39 8.21 3.07 3.83
C SER A 39 7.36 4.29 4.21
N TYR A 40 6.46 4.74 3.33
CA TYR A 40 5.52 5.83 3.62
C TYR A 40 4.53 5.47 4.72
N ILE A 41 3.99 4.25 4.67
CA ILE A 41 3.04 3.76 5.66
C ILE A 41 3.71 3.59 7.02
N ASP A 42 4.86 2.90 7.09
CA ASP A 42 5.62 2.69 8.32
C ASP A 42 6.00 4.03 8.96
N LYS A 43 6.42 5.02 8.14
CA LYS A 43 6.71 6.38 8.63
C LYS A 43 5.46 7.07 9.17
N TYR A 44 4.32 6.97 8.50
CA TYR A 44 3.08 7.61 8.97
C TYR A 44 2.57 6.99 10.27
N LEU A 45 2.61 5.66 10.39
CA LEU A 45 2.21 4.93 11.60
C LEU A 45 3.18 5.11 12.77
N SER A 46 4.43 5.51 12.50
CA SER A 46 5.41 5.82 13.55
C SER A 46 5.07 7.08 14.35
N ILE A 47 4.23 7.97 13.81
CA ILE A 47 3.87 9.26 14.42
C ILE A 47 2.36 9.47 14.58
N ASN A 48 1.52 8.63 13.96
CA ASN A 48 0.07 8.75 14.03
C ASN A 48 -0.60 7.42 14.42
N VAL A 49 -1.66 7.52 15.21
CA VAL A 49 -2.57 6.39 15.47
C VAL A 49 -3.68 6.40 14.42
N VAL A 50 -3.87 5.29 13.72
CA VAL A 50 -4.76 5.20 12.56
C VAL A 50 -5.73 4.05 12.74
N ASN A 51 -7.03 4.31 12.54
CA ASN A 51 -8.06 3.29 12.55
C ASN A 51 -8.09 2.50 11.22
N LYS A 52 -8.71 1.31 11.20
CA LYS A 52 -8.73 0.43 10.03
C LYS A 52 -9.24 1.09 8.74
N GLN A 53 -10.24 1.97 8.84
CA GLN A 53 -10.81 2.68 7.69
C GLN A 53 -9.83 3.68 7.08
N LYS A 54 -9.11 4.43 7.90
CA LYS A 54 -8.06 5.35 7.45
C LYS A 54 -6.79 4.61 7.04
N LEU A 55 -6.54 3.41 7.56
CA LEU A 55 -5.42 2.58 7.17
C LEU A 55 -5.52 2.15 5.70
N GLN A 56 -6.70 1.70 5.24
CA GLN A 56 -6.91 1.40 3.82
C GLN A 56 -6.71 2.62 2.92
N LEU A 57 -7.18 3.79 3.36
CA LEU A 57 -6.94 5.03 2.63
C LEU A 57 -5.45 5.37 2.57
N LEU A 58 -4.73 5.19 3.68
CA LEU A 58 -3.28 5.41 3.75
C LEU A 58 -2.54 4.47 2.81
N GLU A 59 -2.85 3.17 2.82
CA GLU A 59 -2.25 2.16 1.95
C GLU A 59 -2.41 2.52 0.46
N VAL A 60 -3.64 2.85 0.05
CA VAL A 60 -3.95 3.27 -1.33
C VAL A 60 -3.25 4.57 -1.70
N ALA A 61 -3.26 5.57 -0.81
CA ALA A 61 -2.62 6.86 -1.05
C ALA A 61 -1.09 6.73 -1.13
N SER A 62 -0.47 5.92 -0.27
CA SER A 62 0.96 5.66 -0.27
C SER A 62 1.40 4.96 -1.56
N MET A 63 0.64 3.95 -2.02
CA MET A 63 0.90 3.27 -3.30
C MET A 63 0.72 4.20 -4.50
N PHE A 64 -0.30 5.06 -4.45
CA PHE A 64 -0.51 6.07 -5.47
C PHE A 64 0.67 7.05 -5.55
N ILE A 65 1.18 7.53 -4.41
CA ILE A 65 2.32 8.42 -4.37
C ILE A 65 3.58 7.69 -4.87
N ALA A 66 3.87 6.49 -4.35
CA ALA A 66 5.04 5.71 -4.73
C ALA A 66 5.09 5.40 -6.23
N SER A 67 3.96 5.02 -6.84
CA SER A 67 3.90 4.75 -8.28
C SER A 67 4.18 6.01 -9.12
N LYS A 68 3.79 7.20 -8.65
CA LYS A 68 4.16 8.46 -9.33
C LYS A 68 5.66 8.76 -9.29
N TYR A 69 6.37 8.27 -8.27
CA TYR A 69 7.81 8.50 -8.07
C TYR A 69 8.70 7.46 -8.73
N GLU A 70 8.28 6.19 -8.78
CA GLU A 70 9.09 5.12 -9.38
C GLU A 70 8.73 4.86 -10.84
N GLU A 71 7.45 4.98 -11.21
CA GLU A 71 6.97 4.75 -12.58
C GLU A 71 7.10 6.03 -13.45
N ILE A 72 8.23 6.74 -13.35
CA ILE A 72 8.51 8.00 -14.08
C ILE A 72 8.53 7.79 -15.60
N THR A 73 8.71 6.54 -16.06
CA THR A 73 8.54 6.17 -17.47
C THR A 73 7.25 5.38 -17.64
N PRO A 74 6.25 5.87 -18.39
CA PRO A 74 5.08 5.07 -18.69
C PRO A 74 5.53 3.80 -19.44
N PRO A 75 5.17 2.59 -19.01
CA PRO A 75 5.35 1.42 -19.86
C PRO A 75 4.60 1.67 -21.17
N VAL A 76 5.19 1.20 -22.28
CA VAL A 76 4.69 1.40 -23.66
C VAL A 76 3.24 0.89 -23.84
N GLY A 77 2.72 0.11 -22.89
CA GLY A 77 1.29 -0.15 -22.70
C GLY A 77 0.81 0.51 -21.41
N GLY A 78 0.03 1.60 -21.54
CA GLY A 78 -0.41 2.43 -20.42
C GLY A 78 -1.10 1.67 -19.28
N VAL A 79 -0.34 1.34 -18.24
CA VAL A 79 -0.89 1.12 -16.89
C VAL A 79 -1.22 2.50 -16.34
N CYS A 80 -2.30 3.05 -16.89
CA CYS A 80 -2.85 4.32 -16.47
C CYS A 80 -3.47 4.13 -15.09
N ILE A 81 -2.87 4.84 -14.14
CA ILE A 81 -3.29 5.38 -12.84
C ILE A 81 -4.81 5.62 -12.64
N GLY A 82 -5.65 5.55 -13.69
CA GLY A 82 -7.12 5.68 -13.63
C GLY A 82 -7.87 4.49 -13.02
N ASN A 83 -7.25 3.31 -12.86
CA ASN A 83 -7.92 2.10 -12.35
C ASN A 83 -7.71 1.82 -10.84
N MET A 84 -6.98 2.69 -10.12
CA MET A 84 -6.77 2.55 -8.66
C MET A 84 -8.08 2.65 -7.85
N LYS A 85 -9.17 3.14 -8.47
CA LYS A 85 -10.51 3.24 -7.84
C LYS A 85 -11.18 1.89 -7.54
N ARG A 86 -10.64 0.75 -8.02
CA ARG A 86 -11.21 -0.60 -7.79
C ARG A 86 -10.33 -1.52 -6.94
N LEU A 87 -9.49 -0.97 -6.07
CA LEU A 87 -8.70 -1.83 -5.19
C LEU A 87 -9.62 -2.57 -4.20
N PRO A 88 -9.56 -3.91 -4.14
CA PRO A 88 -10.35 -4.69 -3.19
C PRO A 88 -9.91 -4.35 -1.77
N ARG A 89 -10.87 -4.26 -0.84
CA ARG A 89 -10.53 -4.00 0.56
C ARG A 89 -9.77 -5.17 1.16
N HIS A 90 -8.96 -4.87 2.17
CA HIS A 90 -8.28 -5.85 3.01
C HIS A 90 -9.24 -6.99 3.45
N GLY A 91 -9.04 -8.20 2.91
CA GLY A 91 -9.87 -9.38 3.18
C GLY A 91 -11.08 -9.62 2.25
N GLU A 92 -11.26 -8.88 1.16
CA GLU A 92 -12.36 -9.11 0.20
C GLU A 92 -12.04 -10.13 -0.92
N ARG A 93 -10.79 -10.59 -1.05
CA ARG A 93 -10.43 -11.59 -2.08
C ARG A 93 -9.79 -12.82 -1.44
N GLY A 94 -10.65 -13.73 -1.04
CA GLY A 94 -10.31 -15.02 -0.43
C GLY A 94 -11.52 -15.94 -0.43
N ARG A 95 -12.06 -16.24 -1.62
CA ARG A 95 -12.88 -17.43 -1.96
C ARG A 95 -12.85 -17.63 -3.47
N GLU A 96 -11.82 -18.28 -3.96
CA GLU A 96 -11.90 -19.24 -5.06
C GLU A 96 -10.87 -20.34 -4.79
#